data_AF-U2Q083-F1
#
_entry.id   AF-U2Q083-F1
#
_cell.length_a   1.000
_cell.length_b   1.000
_cell.length_c   1.000
_cell.angle_alpha   90.00
_cell.angle_beta   90.00
_cell.angle_gamma   90.00
#
_symmetry.space_group_name_H-M   'P 1'
#
loop_
_entity.id
_entity.type
_entity.pdbx_description
1 polymer ?
#
loop_
_entity_poly.entity_id
_entity_poly.type
_entity_poly.pdbx_seq_one_letter_code
_entity_poly.pdbx_strand_id
1 'polypeptide(L)'
;MRLIGENMRRNKWKIVNNIIIIILTFNLFTVKTYAVSNSNADEFVKRLYEITLNRQAEQEGLEYWANSLNTKQIDALTLTWNFFNSQEYLDKKNNDIEFIKDSYKAILGRDADEVGLDYWISQLKAGYTRKYIINNFGQSQEFKDICEDYNINVGLLDLDSFRDDKHFIVEIINYTYTTVLSRTASYSEVDYWGDLISKNNISLADFLKEIINSSEANKMIRDNSQYIDLSYKIYLKRNPTIDEYNKWKYALDNGYSKFNLIFSLINNQEFSDICNSYKISNYSSLDPTIWSNDPKEAEFVINIYNGLLSRSSDQLGLKYWISKLDETNYVGEDLILEFTQMSEFIEKTASNEEYVRVLYRGILFREVDKDSLKWWVNKLSNGEATRDDILQYLLKSEEFINLAKDYKIKIRGKIIKVVIDPGHDYGGDYGAVATHNGVKYEETVLNMQVAVKLKASLEAKGYSVELTRQIWERPVSKDAASSLKARTDFANALNADLFISIHHDSSSASSARGTSTHYSTYKPGIDTQGITTIPKGQSYEGAYIDTTPSPEAVLSRDLANKLVNSVARDLGRINKGSADHNLYVTVNTNMPAVLVEGGFISNPDEAAAVANSGNQQKLADTIANTVKEMF
;
A
#
# COMPACT_ATOMS: atom_id res chain seq x y z
N MET A 1 92.91 36.20 16.37
CA MET A 1 91.86 35.26 15.93
C MET A 1 90.50 35.97 15.79
N ARG A 2 90.46 37.09 15.06
CA ARG A 2 89.24 37.91 14.91
C ARG A 2 89.38 38.80 13.67
N LEU A 3 89.55 38.19 12.50
CA LEU A 3 89.59 38.86 11.19
C LEU A 3 89.24 37.92 10.00
N ILE A 4 88.79 36.69 10.29
CA ILE A 4 88.36 35.71 9.27
C ILE A 4 86.81 35.68 9.13
N GLY A 5 86.08 36.39 10.01
CA GLY A 5 84.61 36.48 10.00
C GLY A 5 84.02 37.64 9.17
N GLU A 6 84.82 38.60 8.71
CA GLU A 6 84.30 39.79 7.98
C GLU A 6 84.55 39.77 6.46
N ASN A 7 85.46 38.94 5.95
CA ASN A 7 85.74 38.85 4.51
C ASN A 7 84.77 37.95 3.72
N MET A 8 83.92 37.14 4.38
CA MET A 8 82.86 36.37 3.71
C MET A 8 81.55 37.13 3.50
N ARG A 9 81.34 38.30 4.13
CA ARG A 9 80.14 39.13 3.87
C ARG A 9 80.34 40.21 2.79
N ARG A 10 81.58 40.64 2.49
CA ARG A 10 81.86 41.69 1.48
C ARG A 10 81.94 41.21 0.03
N ASN A 11 82.21 39.93 -0.25
CA ASN A 11 82.27 39.41 -1.63
C ASN A 11 80.95 38.87 -2.21
N LYS A 12 79.92 38.63 -1.38
CA LYS A 12 78.59 38.22 -1.90
C LYS A 12 77.71 39.39 -2.38
N TRP A 13 77.93 40.62 -1.92
CA TRP A 13 77.14 41.79 -2.34
C TRP A 13 77.61 42.50 -3.62
N LYS A 14 78.84 42.23 -4.10
CA LYS A 14 79.35 42.81 -5.36
C LYS A 14 78.94 42.05 -6.64
N ILE A 15 78.43 40.82 -6.52
CA ILE A 15 77.96 40.02 -7.68
C ILE A 15 76.46 40.27 -7.93
N VAL A 16 75.67 40.62 -6.90
CA VAL A 16 74.21 40.82 -7.03
C VAL A 16 73.85 42.18 -7.66
N ASN A 17 74.65 43.24 -7.46
CA ASN A 17 74.35 44.56 -8.03
C ASN A 17 74.75 44.77 -9.50
N ASN A 18 75.70 44.01 -10.05
CA ASN A 18 76.11 44.14 -11.45
C ASN A 18 75.23 43.35 -12.43
N ILE A 19 74.44 42.39 -11.95
CA ILE A 19 73.49 41.62 -12.79
C ILE A 19 72.14 42.37 -12.93
N ILE A 20 71.77 43.20 -11.95
CA ILE A 20 70.51 43.98 -11.98
C ILE A 20 70.61 45.23 -12.89
N ILE A 21 71.80 45.78 -13.12
CA ILE A 21 72.01 46.99 -13.95
C ILE A 21 72.12 46.68 -15.46
N ILE A 22 72.39 45.43 -15.87
CA ILE A 22 72.39 45.05 -17.30
C ILE A 22 70.96 44.69 -17.80
N ILE A 23 70.03 44.36 -16.90
CA ILE A 23 68.67 43.95 -17.26
C ILE A 23 67.68 45.14 -17.34
N LEU A 24 68.04 46.33 -16.84
CA LEU A 24 67.13 47.50 -16.77
C LEU A 24 67.36 48.59 -17.83
N THR A 25 68.31 48.46 -18.75
CA THR A 25 68.55 49.47 -19.82
C THR A 25 68.48 48.92 -21.25
N PHE A 26 68.05 47.67 -21.45
CA PHE A 26 67.81 47.07 -22.78
C PHE A 26 66.33 46.74 -23.03
N ASN A 27 65.42 47.59 -22.56
CA ASN A 27 63.98 47.53 -22.93
C ASN A 27 63.50 48.85 -23.55
N LEU A 28 64.39 49.57 -24.22
CA LEU A 28 64.03 50.65 -25.14
C LEU A 28 64.73 50.35 -26.46
N PHE A 29 63.92 50.14 -27.50
CA PHE A 29 64.28 49.78 -28.87
C PHE A 29 64.61 48.31 -29.13
N THR A 30 63.57 47.48 -29.09
CA THR A 30 63.40 46.46 -30.13
C THR A 30 62.24 46.86 -31.01
N VAL A 31 62.61 47.21 -32.25
CA VAL A 31 61.80 47.37 -33.45
C VAL A 31 60.50 46.56 -33.35
N LYS A 32 59.35 47.22 -33.48
CA LYS A 32 58.10 46.57 -33.89
C LYS A 32 58.37 45.91 -35.25
N THR A 33 58.85 44.68 -35.24
CA THR A 33 58.71 43.81 -36.40
C THR A 33 57.23 43.48 -36.46
N TYR A 34 56.51 44.19 -37.33
CA TYR A 34 55.21 43.79 -37.81
C TYR A 34 55.37 42.47 -38.56
N ALA A 35 55.39 41.37 -37.81
CA ALA A 35 54.98 40.10 -38.38
C ALA A 35 53.46 40.17 -38.49
N VAL A 36 52.97 40.65 -39.64
CA VAL A 36 51.63 40.31 -40.10
C VAL A 36 51.67 38.81 -40.37
N SER A 37 51.57 38.00 -39.31
CA SER A 37 51.03 36.67 -39.48
C SER A 37 49.54 36.90 -39.64
N ASN A 38 49.01 36.78 -40.86
CA ASN A 38 47.63 36.35 -41.05
C ASN A 38 47.53 35.00 -40.33
N SER A 39 47.31 35.01 -39.03
CA SER A 39 47.08 33.80 -38.28
C SER A 39 45.66 33.40 -38.59
N ASN A 40 45.41 32.13 -38.91
CA ASN A 40 44.06 31.67 -39.21
C ASN A 40 43.09 32.06 -38.05
N ALA A 41 43.57 32.13 -36.79
CA ALA A 41 42.80 32.63 -35.64
C ALA A 41 42.28 34.08 -35.79
N ASP A 42 42.93 34.95 -36.58
CA ASP A 42 42.47 36.32 -36.84
C ASP A 42 41.13 36.33 -37.57
N GLU A 43 40.93 35.42 -38.52
CA GLU A 43 39.68 35.31 -39.29
C GLU A 43 38.54 34.82 -38.40
N PHE A 44 38.82 33.86 -37.52
CA PHE A 44 37.85 33.40 -36.53
C PHE A 44 37.40 34.55 -35.60
N VAL A 45 38.36 35.33 -35.07
CA VAL A 45 38.06 36.48 -34.20
C VAL A 45 37.29 37.57 -34.96
N LYS A 46 37.70 37.92 -36.19
CA LYS A 46 36.97 38.89 -37.03
C LYS A 46 35.51 38.48 -37.21
N ARG A 47 35.25 37.20 -37.50
CA ARG A 47 33.90 36.67 -37.64
C ARG A 47 33.08 36.81 -36.35
N LEU A 48 33.69 36.59 -35.17
CA LEU A 48 33.00 36.81 -33.90
C LEU A 48 32.58 38.28 -33.73
N TYR A 49 33.47 39.24 -33.98
CA TYR A 49 33.15 40.67 -33.91
C TYR A 49 32.04 41.06 -34.90
N GLU A 50 32.13 40.62 -36.15
CA GLU A 50 31.17 40.97 -37.19
C GLU A 50 29.77 40.40 -36.92
N ILE A 51 29.68 39.12 -36.53
CA ILE A 51 28.40 38.46 -36.33
C ILE A 51 27.76 38.85 -35.00
N THR A 52 28.51 38.79 -33.90
CA THR A 52 27.94 39.03 -32.58
C THR A 52 27.78 40.52 -32.32
N LEU A 53 28.81 41.32 -32.57
CA LEU A 53 28.83 42.74 -32.19
C LEU A 53 28.44 43.68 -33.34
N ASN A 54 28.27 43.16 -34.57
CA ASN A 54 27.90 43.93 -35.76
C ASN A 54 28.86 45.09 -36.06
N ARG A 55 30.16 44.87 -35.85
CA ARG A 55 31.22 45.84 -36.14
C ARG A 55 32.54 45.15 -36.46
N GLN A 56 33.45 45.91 -37.08
CA GLN A 56 34.82 45.48 -37.30
C GLN A 56 35.60 45.45 -35.98
N ALA A 57 36.51 44.50 -35.85
CA ALA A 57 37.41 44.41 -34.71
C ALA A 57 38.41 45.58 -34.73
N GLU A 58 38.59 46.25 -33.60
CA GLU A 58 39.72 47.14 -33.38
C GLU A 58 41.04 46.35 -33.40
N GLN A 59 42.11 46.98 -33.88
CA GLN A 59 43.41 46.30 -34.07
C GLN A 59 43.94 45.68 -32.77
N GLU A 60 43.87 46.41 -31.64
CA GLU A 60 44.36 45.92 -30.35
C GLU A 60 43.57 44.72 -29.84
N GLY A 61 42.24 44.74 -29.99
CA GLY A 61 41.34 43.65 -29.57
C GLY A 61 41.51 42.40 -30.44
N LEU A 62 41.65 42.59 -31.76
CA LEU A 62 41.95 41.51 -32.70
C LEU A 62 43.28 40.82 -32.35
N GLU A 63 44.34 41.60 -32.17
CA GLU A 63 45.67 41.09 -31.82
C GLU A 63 45.64 40.35 -30.46
N TYR A 64 44.93 40.88 -29.46
CA TYR A 64 44.80 40.27 -28.14
C TYR A 64 44.11 38.90 -28.18
N TRP A 65 42.93 38.82 -28.79
CA TRP A 65 42.15 37.59 -28.84
C TRP A 65 42.78 36.52 -29.73
N ALA A 66 43.30 36.91 -30.90
CA ALA A 66 43.98 35.98 -31.79
C ALA A 66 45.24 35.39 -31.13
N ASN A 67 46.05 36.23 -30.44
CA ASN A 67 47.20 35.73 -29.70
C ASN A 67 46.80 34.81 -28.53
N SER A 68 45.70 35.11 -27.84
CA SER A 68 45.19 34.27 -26.74
C SER A 68 44.75 32.89 -27.22
N LEU A 69 44.12 32.80 -28.40
CA LEU A 69 43.77 31.54 -29.06
C LEU A 69 45.01 30.78 -29.54
N ASN A 70 45.96 31.47 -30.18
CA ASN A 70 47.19 30.84 -30.71
C ASN A 70 48.08 30.29 -29.59
N THR A 71 48.18 31.01 -28.48
CA THR A 71 48.96 30.61 -27.29
C THR A 71 48.19 29.68 -26.34
N LYS A 72 46.96 29.30 -26.71
CA LYS A 72 46.08 28.38 -25.97
C LYS A 72 45.73 28.87 -24.55
N GLN A 73 45.74 30.17 -24.33
CA GLN A 73 45.30 30.79 -23.07
C GLN A 73 43.78 30.77 -22.92
N ILE A 74 43.06 30.77 -24.04
CA ILE A 74 41.62 30.57 -24.13
C ILE A 74 41.33 29.64 -25.31
N ASP A 75 40.26 28.85 -25.21
CA ASP A 75 39.75 28.06 -26.32
C ASP A 75 38.69 28.82 -27.13
N ALA A 76 38.42 28.33 -28.34
CA ALA A 76 37.51 28.96 -29.29
C ALA A 76 36.07 29.07 -28.77
N LEU A 77 35.62 28.06 -28.03
CA LEU A 77 34.25 27.98 -27.55
C LEU A 77 34.00 28.91 -26.35
N THR A 78 34.94 28.96 -25.40
CA THR A 78 34.95 29.90 -24.28
C THR A 78 35.02 31.34 -24.78
N LEU A 79 35.88 31.63 -25.77
CA LEU A 79 35.93 32.94 -26.39
C LEU A 79 34.58 33.30 -27.05
N THR A 80 34.02 32.39 -27.84
CA THR A 80 32.73 32.60 -28.50
C THR A 80 31.63 32.91 -27.50
N TRP A 81 31.54 32.13 -26.40
CA TRP A 81 30.58 32.39 -25.33
C TRP A 81 30.78 33.78 -24.69
N ASN A 82 32.02 34.23 -24.48
CA ASN A 82 32.28 35.57 -23.96
C ASN A 82 31.73 36.67 -24.87
N PHE A 83 31.78 36.50 -26.19
CA PHE A 83 31.17 37.43 -27.14
C PHE A 83 29.63 37.43 -27.05
N PHE A 84 29.00 36.26 -27.04
CA PHE A 84 27.54 36.12 -26.87
C PHE A 84 27.02 36.59 -25.50
N ASN A 85 27.87 36.54 -24.46
CA ASN A 85 27.55 36.98 -23.11
C ASN A 85 28.07 38.40 -22.80
N SER A 86 28.64 39.09 -23.78
CA SER A 86 29.09 40.47 -23.62
C SER A 86 27.88 41.40 -23.47
N GLN A 87 28.04 42.48 -22.70
CA GLN A 87 27.00 43.49 -22.56
C GLN A 87 26.57 44.05 -23.92
N GLU A 88 27.53 44.24 -24.83
CA GLU A 88 27.29 44.72 -26.20
C GLU A 88 26.36 43.79 -26.99
N TYR A 89 26.54 42.46 -26.92
CA TYR A 89 25.62 41.52 -27.54
C TYR A 89 24.24 41.51 -26.84
N LEU A 90 24.23 41.53 -25.51
CA LEU A 90 22.99 41.50 -24.72
C LEU A 90 22.11 42.74 -24.96
N ASP A 91 22.73 43.90 -25.19
CA ASP A 91 22.04 45.17 -25.47
C ASP A 91 21.30 45.16 -26.82
N LYS A 92 21.67 44.27 -27.76
CA LYS A 92 20.92 44.04 -29.02
C LYS A 92 19.53 43.46 -28.77
N LYS A 93 19.31 42.81 -27.61
CA LYS A 93 18.05 42.15 -27.23
C LYS A 93 17.56 41.11 -28.25
N ASN A 94 18.51 40.42 -28.89
CA ASN A 94 18.22 39.38 -29.88
C ASN A 94 17.28 38.30 -29.30
N ASN A 95 16.22 37.98 -30.05
CA ASN A 95 15.34 36.87 -29.74
C ASN A 95 16.03 35.51 -30.01
N ASP A 96 15.37 34.41 -29.65
CA ASP A 96 15.97 33.07 -29.78
C ASP A 96 16.27 32.68 -31.23
N ILE A 97 15.44 33.11 -32.19
CA ILE A 97 15.67 32.84 -33.62
C ILE A 97 16.92 33.57 -34.11
N GLU A 98 17.06 34.85 -33.75
CA GLU A 98 18.24 35.66 -34.07
C GLU A 98 19.51 35.10 -33.43
N PHE A 99 19.43 34.69 -32.17
CA PHE A 99 20.55 34.07 -31.47
C PHE A 99 21.03 32.77 -32.13
N ILE A 100 20.13 31.89 -32.56
CA ILE A 100 20.52 30.66 -33.27
C ILE A 100 21.16 30.97 -34.63
N LYS A 101 20.60 31.92 -35.38
CA LYS A 101 21.18 32.36 -36.66
C LYS A 101 22.58 32.94 -36.49
N ASP A 102 22.77 33.78 -35.49
CA ASP A 102 24.08 34.33 -35.16
C ASP A 102 25.05 33.23 -34.71
N SER A 103 24.58 32.20 -33.99
CA SER A 103 25.39 31.05 -33.56
C SER A 103 25.92 30.24 -34.75
N TYR A 104 25.07 29.91 -35.74
CA TYR A 104 25.50 29.24 -36.97
C TYR A 104 26.59 30.04 -37.71
N LYS A 105 26.40 31.35 -37.85
CA LYS A 105 27.36 32.21 -38.55
C LYS A 105 28.66 32.38 -37.79
N ALA A 106 28.59 32.66 -36.49
CA ALA A 106 29.77 32.90 -35.66
C ALA A 106 30.63 31.64 -35.54
N ILE A 107 29.99 30.49 -35.27
CA ILE A 107 30.67 29.23 -34.97
C ILE A 107 31.02 28.47 -36.26
N LEU A 108 30.05 28.26 -37.14
CA LEU A 108 30.18 27.40 -38.34
C LEU A 108 30.44 28.17 -39.63
N GLY A 109 30.35 29.51 -39.62
CA GLY A 109 30.65 30.33 -40.80
C GLY A 109 29.60 30.27 -41.92
N ARG A 110 28.39 29.78 -41.64
CA ARG A 110 27.30 29.64 -42.62
C ARG A 110 25.93 29.99 -42.04
N ASP A 111 24.93 30.15 -42.91
CA ASP A 111 23.53 30.24 -42.50
C ASP A 111 23.00 28.88 -42.00
N ALA A 112 22.01 28.94 -41.09
CA ALA A 112 21.26 27.78 -40.65
C ALA A 112 20.39 27.24 -41.78
N ASP A 113 20.36 25.92 -41.97
CA ASP A 113 19.30 25.28 -42.73
C ASP A 113 17.99 25.23 -41.92
N GLU A 114 16.86 25.05 -42.60
CA GLU A 114 15.52 25.11 -41.99
C GLU A 114 15.35 24.05 -40.88
N VAL A 115 15.82 22.82 -41.12
CA VAL A 115 15.71 21.70 -40.17
C VAL A 115 16.55 21.97 -38.92
N GLY A 116 17.80 22.41 -39.11
CA GLY A 116 18.71 22.76 -38.02
C GLY A 116 18.24 23.95 -37.19
N LEU A 117 17.64 24.96 -37.83
CA LEU A 117 17.06 26.11 -37.13
C LEU A 117 15.88 25.70 -36.24
N ASP A 118 14.94 24.93 -36.81
CA ASP A 118 13.77 24.44 -36.07
C ASP A 118 14.16 23.54 -34.90
N TYR A 119 15.17 22.68 -35.10
CA TYR A 119 15.71 21.84 -34.04
C TYR A 119 16.19 22.69 -32.85
N TRP A 120 17.09 23.65 -33.07
CA TRP A 120 17.63 24.44 -31.95
C TRP A 120 16.60 25.37 -31.29
N ILE A 121 15.64 25.90 -32.05
CA ILE A 121 14.51 26.63 -31.48
C ILE A 121 13.68 25.71 -30.58
N SER A 122 13.46 24.46 -30.97
CA SER A 122 12.76 23.49 -30.11
C SER A 122 13.51 23.22 -28.80
N GLN A 123 14.85 23.24 -28.83
CA GLN A 123 15.68 23.08 -27.63
C GLN A 123 15.54 24.31 -26.70
N LEU A 124 15.63 25.53 -27.23
CA LEU A 124 15.41 26.73 -26.41
C LEU A 124 13.99 26.77 -25.82
N LYS A 125 12.97 26.36 -26.59
CA LYS A 125 11.60 26.19 -26.09
C LYS A 125 11.47 25.09 -25.03
N ALA A 126 12.28 24.04 -25.11
CA ALA A 126 12.38 23.02 -24.08
C ALA A 126 13.09 23.55 -22.81
N GLY A 127 13.72 24.72 -22.86
CA GLY A 127 14.30 25.38 -21.68
C GLY A 127 15.82 25.30 -21.57
N TYR A 128 16.51 24.69 -22.55
CA TYR A 128 17.97 24.71 -22.61
C TYR A 128 18.51 26.13 -22.65
N THR A 129 19.66 26.37 -22.01
CA THR A 129 20.25 27.70 -22.04
C THR A 129 20.94 27.97 -23.37
N ARG A 130 21.07 29.26 -23.70
CA ARG A 130 21.93 29.70 -24.82
C ARG A 130 23.36 29.16 -24.70
N LYS A 131 23.90 29.00 -23.47
CA LYS A 131 25.23 28.42 -23.22
C LYS A 131 25.29 26.96 -23.64
N TYR A 132 24.26 26.17 -23.34
CA TYR A 132 24.15 24.78 -23.80
C TYR A 132 24.12 24.67 -25.33
N ILE A 133 23.38 25.55 -26.00
CA ILE A 133 23.33 25.55 -27.45
C ILE A 133 24.73 25.79 -28.02
N ILE A 134 25.41 26.87 -27.59
CA ILE A 134 26.79 27.16 -28.01
C ILE A 134 27.69 25.95 -27.73
N ASN A 135 27.59 25.35 -26.55
CA ASN A 135 28.39 24.18 -26.20
C ASN A 135 28.21 23.03 -27.20
N ASN A 136 26.97 22.74 -27.60
CA ASN A 136 26.67 21.66 -28.55
C ASN A 136 27.14 21.96 -29.98
N PHE A 137 27.01 23.22 -30.43
CA PHE A 137 27.67 23.64 -31.68
C PHE A 137 29.17 23.37 -31.60
N GLY A 138 29.79 23.67 -30.46
CA GLY A 138 31.19 23.37 -30.14
C GLY A 138 31.57 21.90 -30.24
N GLN A 139 30.62 20.99 -29.99
CA GLN A 139 30.86 19.54 -30.03
C GLN A 139 30.66 18.92 -31.42
N SER A 140 30.09 19.67 -32.37
CA SER A 140 29.89 19.21 -33.74
C SER A 140 31.22 18.92 -34.44
N GLN A 141 31.23 17.92 -35.33
CA GLN A 141 32.43 17.63 -36.13
C GLN A 141 32.81 18.83 -37.01
N GLU A 142 31.80 19.52 -37.56
CA GLU A 142 32.00 20.71 -38.38
C GLU A 142 32.79 21.80 -37.65
N PHE A 143 32.48 22.08 -36.38
CA PHE A 143 33.25 23.06 -35.61
C PHE A 143 34.66 22.57 -35.24
N LYS A 144 34.82 21.27 -35.02
CA LYS A 144 36.15 20.67 -34.76
C LYS A 144 37.06 20.83 -35.98
N ASP A 145 36.53 20.56 -37.17
CA ASP A 145 37.26 20.72 -38.44
C ASP A 145 37.64 22.18 -38.66
N ILE A 146 36.71 23.11 -38.40
CA ILE A 146 36.97 24.56 -38.44
C ILE A 146 38.11 24.95 -37.48
N CYS A 147 38.08 24.47 -36.23
CA CYS A 147 39.12 24.77 -35.26
C CYS A 147 40.48 24.19 -35.65
N GLU A 148 40.50 23.00 -36.28
CA GLU A 148 41.70 22.37 -36.81
C GLU A 148 42.31 23.20 -37.96
N ASP A 149 41.49 23.65 -38.91
CA ASP A 149 41.90 24.55 -40.00
C ASP A 149 42.47 25.88 -39.48
N TYR A 150 41.86 26.40 -38.41
CA TYR A 150 42.32 27.59 -37.71
C TYR A 150 43.51 27.35 -36.77
N ASN A 151 43.91 26.10 -36.54
CA ASN A 151 44.91 25.68 -35.56
C ASN A 151 44.65 26.20 -34.13
N ILE A 152 43.38 26.25 -33.73
CA ILE A 152 42.91 26.70 -32.40
C ILE A 152 42.28 25.52 -31.63
N ASN A 153 42.22 25.63 -30.30
CA ASN A 153 41.60 24.59 -29.48
C ASN A 153 40.09 24.80 -29.44
N VAL A 154 39.32 23.73 -29.60
CA VAL A 154 37.85 23.76 -29.53
C VAL A 154 37.38 24.18 -28.13
N GLY A 155 37.80 23.45 -27.10
CA GLY A 155 37.39 23.67 -25.71
C GLY A 155 36.05 23.03 -25.32
N LEU A 156 35.59 23.35 -24.11
CA LEU A 156 34.33 22.88 -23.53
C LEU A 156 33.82 23.94 -22.56
N LEU A 157 32.54 24.30 -22.64
CA LEU A 157 31.93 25.22 -21.69
C LEU A 157 31.49 24.48 -20.43
N ASP A 158 31.73 25.08 -19.26
CA ASP A 158 31.17 24.58 -18.01
C ASP A 158 29.66 24.84 -17.98
N LEU A 159 28.87 23.77 -17.97
CA LEU A 159 27.41 23.85 -18.00
C LEU A 159 26.88 23.76 -16.57
N ASP A 160 27.00 24.88 -15.84
CA ASP A 160 26.60 24.95 -14.42
C ASP A 160 25.08 25.07 -14.21
N SER A 161 24.32 25.21 -15.31
CA SER A 161 22.89 25.38 -15.22
C SER A 161 22.20 24.01 -15.16
N PHE A 162 21.31 23.86 -14.18
CA PHE A 162 20.50 22.65 -13.97
C PHE A 162 19.83 22.15 -15.26
N ARG A 163 19.38 23.09 -16.10
CA ARG A 163 18.68 22.84 -17.36
C ARG A 163 19.56 22.23 -18.44
N ASP A 164 20.88 22.33 -18.29
CA ASP A 164 21.86 21.88 -19.28
C ASP A 164 22.50 20.52 -18.91
N ASP A 165 22.52 20.16 -17.62
CA ASP A 165 23.04 18.88 -17.11
C ASP A 165 21.94 17.81 -16.91
N LYS A 166 20.67 18.22 -16.74
CA LYS A 166 19.52 17.33 -16.48
C LYS A 166 18.47 17.35 -17.59
N HIS A 167 18.94 17.27 -18.84
CA HIS A 167 18.15 17.25 -20.09
C HIS A 167 16.83 16.47 -19.96
N PHE A 168 16.90 15.29 -19.36
CA PHE A 168 15.72 14.46 -19.22
C PHE A 168 14.65 15.00 -18.25
N ILE A 169 15.06 15.56 -17.11
CA ILE A 169 14.10 16.12 -16.14
C ILE A 169 13.33 17.27 -16.78
N VAL A 170 14.02 18.07 -17.58
CA VAL A 170 13.42 19.17 -18.34
C VAL A 170 12.42 18.64 -19.39
N GLU A 171 12.78 17.57 -20.11
CA GLU A 171 11.91 16.93 -21.09
C GLU A 171 10.62 16.40 -20.44
N ILE A 172 10.71 15.69 -19.31
CA ILE A 172 9.51 15.14 -18.66
C ILE A 172 8.61 16.24 -18.08
N ILE A 173 9.19 17.32 -17.54
CA ILE A 173 8.40 18.46 -17.07
C ILE A 173 7.60 19.05 -18.23
N ASN A 174 8.26 19.39 -19.34
CA ASN A 174 7.59 19.99 -20.48
C ASN A 174 6.58 19.05 -21.14
N TYR A 175 6.90 17.75 -21.23
CA TYR A 175 5.97 16.76 -21.74
C TYR A 175 4.71 16.70 -20.89
N THR A 176 4.84 16.66 -19.56
CA THR A 176 3.70 16.60 -18.64
C THR A 176 2.85 17.85 -18.72
N TYR A 177 3.47 19.04 -18.74
CA TYR A 177 2.78 20.31 -18.91
C TYR A 177 2.03 20.38 -20.26
N THR A 178 2.69 20.01 -21.35
CA THR A 178 2.07 20.05 -22.68
C THR A 178 0.93 19.04 -22.79
N THR A 179 1.10 17.85 -22.20
CA THR A 179 0.11 16.76 -22.27
C THR A 179 -1.12 17.06 -21.42
N VAL A 180 -0.93 17.52 -20.18
CA VAL A 180 -2.02 17.70 -19.20
C VAL A 180 -2.63 19.09 -19.28
N LEU A 181 -1.79 20.13 -19.41
CA LEU A 181 -2.18 21.54 -19.31
C LEU A 181 -2.24 22.24 -20.67
N SER A 182 -1.88 21.55 -21.76
CA SER A 182 -1.85 22.09 -23.13
C SER A 182 -1.03 23.40 -23.29
N ARG A 183 0.01 23.56 -22.46
CA ARG A 183 0.99 24.66 -22.53
C ARG A 183 2.38 24.15 -22.17
N THR A 184 3.41 24.90 -22.54
CA THR A 184 4.76 24.65 -22.04
C THR A 184 4.92 25.16 -20.61
N ALA A 185 5.85 24.54 -19.86
CA ALA A 185 6.23 25.05 -18.54
C ALA A 185 6.99 26.38 -18.71
N SER A 186 6.78 27.32 -17.81
CA SER A 186 7.61 28.53 -17.72
C SER A 186 9.00 28.18 -17.18
N TYR A 187 9.99 29.05 -17.41
CA TYR A 187 11.35 28.81 -16.91
C TYR A 187 11.40 28.63 -15.39
N SER A 188 10.63 29.42 -14.63
CA SER A 188 10.53 29.27 -13.18
C SER A 188 9.91 27.95 -12.73
N GLU A 189 8.94 27.40 -13.49
CA GLU A 189 8.34 26.10 -13.19
C GLU A 189 9.31 24.95 -13.48
N VAL A 190 10.06 25.04 -14.58
CA VAL A 190 11.11 24.07 -14.92
C VAL A 190 12.20 24.07 -13.84
N ASP A 191 12.66 25.24 -13.42
CA ASP A 191 13.69 25.36 -12.38
C ASP A 191 13.17 24.82 -11.03
N TYR A 192 11.94 25.16 -10.64
CA TYR A 192 11.33 24.69 -9.38
C TYR A 192 11.19 23.16 -9.32
N TRP A 193 10.51 22.57 -10.31
CA TRP A 193 10.31 21.12 -10.34
C TRP A 193 11.61 20.36 -10.56
N GLY A 194 12.47 20.90 -11.41
CA GLY A 194 13.77 20.35 -11.70
C GLY A 194 14.65 20.19 -10.46
N ASP A 195 14.73 21.24 -9.64
CA ASP A 195 15.50 21.23 -8.40
C ASP A 195 14.98 20.18 -7.40
N LEU A 196 13.65 20.08 -7.25
CA LEU A 196 13.03 19.12 -6.33
C LEU A 196 13.27 17.66 -6.75
N ILE A 197 13.09 17.35 -8.04
CA ILE A 197 13.25 15.98 -8.56
C ILE A 197 14.73 15.56 -8.49
N SER A 198 15.64 16.45 -8.89
CA SER A 198 17.07 16.11 -8.97
C SER A 198 17.76 15.93 -7.63
N LYS A 199 17.31 16.64 -6.60
CA LYS A 199 17.78 16.49 -5.23
C LYS A 199 17.09 15.34 -4.49
N ASN A 200 16.21 14.59 -5.17
CA ASN A 200 15.34 13.56 -4.57
C ASN A 200 14.47 14.10 -3.42
N ASN A 201 14.09 15.38 -3.46
CA ASN A 201 13.15 15.97 -2.50
C ASN A 201 11.71 15.50 -2.79
N ILE A 202 11.41 15.21 -4.06
CA ILE A 202 10.17 14.56 -4.51
C ILE A 202 10.51 13.48 -5.53
N SER A 203 9.63 12.50 -5.68
CA SER A 203 9.73 11.52 -6.76
C SER A 203 9.18 12.04 -8.08
N LEU A 204 9.50 11.34 -9.18
CA LEU A 204 8.84 11.63 -10.46
C LEU A 204 7.32 11.43 -10.35
N ALA A 205 6.87 10.38 -9.65
CA ALA A 205 5.46 10.10 -9.44
C ALA A 205 4.73 11.24 -8.70
N ASP A 206 5.37 11.84 -7.69
CA ASP A 206 4.80 12.96 -6.93
C ASP A 206 4.62 14.17 -7.86
N PHE A 207 5.63 14.51 -8.66
CA PHE A 207 5.51 15.57 -9.66
C PHE A 207 4.35 15.31 -10.64
N LEU A 208 4.27 14.12 -11.22
CA LEU A 208 3.20 13.77 -12.17
C LEU A 208 1.81 13.86 -11.53
N LYS A 209 1.68 13.38 -10.29
CA LYS A 209 0.46 13.44 -9.49
C LYS A 209 0.04 14.89 -9.20
N GLU A 210 0.99 15.76 -8.83
CA GLU A 210 0.72 17.17 -8.58
C GLU A 210 0.18 17.86 -9.84
N ILE A 211 0.80 17.63 -11.01
CA ILE A 211 0.35 18.28 -12.25
C ILE A 211 -1.04 17.79 -12.69
N ILE A 212 -1.28 16.47 -12.72
CA ILE A 212 -2.57 15.92 -13.19
C ILE A 212 -3.74 16.23 -12.26
N ASN A 213 -3.49 16.50 -10.97
CA ASN A 213 -4.51 16.87 -10.00
C ASN A 213 -4.55 18.37 -9.69
N SER A 214 -3.73 19.18 -10.39
CA SER A 214 -3.67 20.62 -10.21
C SER A 214 -5.00 21.31 -10.50
N SER A 215 -5.20 22.50 -9.92
CA SER A 215 -6.39 23.32 -10.18
C SER A 215 -6.52 23.72 -11.66
N GLU A 216 -5.41 23.81 -12.38
CA GLU A 216 -5.37 24.06 -13.82
C GLU A 216 -5.84 22.82 -14.60
N ALA A 217 -5.28 21.64 -14.29
CA ALA A 217 -5.70 20.38 -14.90
C ALA A 217 -7.18 20.07 -14.65
N ASN A 218 -7.67 20.30 -13.42
CA ASN A 218 -9.08 20.04 -13.06
C ASN A 218 -10.08 20.90 -13.85
N LYS A 219 -9.66 22.04 -14.43
CA LYS A 219 -10.52 22.84 -15.33
C LYS A 219 -10.57 22.26 -16.75
N MET A 220 -9.58 21.45 -17.13
CA MET A 220 -9.39 20.93 -18.48
C MET A 220 -9.86 19.48 -18.63
N ILE A 221 -9.69 18.67 -17.59
CA ILE A 221 -10.06 17.26 -17.55
C ILE A 221 -11.56 17.15 -17.26
N ARG A 222 -12.33 16.69 -18.25
CA ARG A 222 -13.80 16.73 -18.23
C ARG A 222 -14.43 15.51 -17.58
N ASP A 223 -13.80 14.36 -17.71
CA ASP A 223 -14.35 13.08 -17.28
C ASP A 223 -13.25 12.06 -16.92
N ASN A 224 -13.70 10.90 -16.44
CA ASN A 224 -12.82 9.79 -16.09
C ASN A 224 -12.06 9.25 -17.32
N SER A 225 -12.65 9.29 -18.52
CA SER A 225 -12.00 8.83 -19.75
C SER A 225 -10.72 9.62 -20.02
N GLN A 226 -10.84 10.95 -20.01
CA GLN A 226 -9.73 11.84 -20.27
C GLN A 226 -8.67 11.75 -19.16
N TYR A 227 -9.09 11.55 -17.91
CA TYR A 227 -8.16 11.34 -16.80
C TYR A 227 -7.32 10.07 -16.98
N ILE A 228 -7.94 8.97 -17.43
CA ILE A 228 -7.26 7.70 -17.71
C ILE A 228 -6.23 7.90 -18.82
N ASP A 229 -6.64 8.48 -19.95
CA ASP A 229 -5.75 8.68 -21.11
C ASP A 229 -4.54 9.55 -20.76
N LEU A 230 -4.75 10.65 -20.02
CA LEU A 230 -3.66 11.53 -19.59
C LEU A 230 -2.73 10.84 -18.59
N SER A 231 -3.28 10.05 -17.66
CA SER A 231 -2.48 9.30 -16.68
C SER A 231 -1.55 8.31 -17.37
N TYR A 232 -2.05 7.51 -18.30
CA TYR A 232 -1.22 6.56 -19.06
C TYR A 232 -0.13 7.27 -19.88
N LYS A 233 -0.45 8.40 -20.50
CA LYS A 233 0.54 9.18 -21.26
C LYS A 233 1.67 9.71 -20.38
N ILE A 234 1.37 10.29 -19.23
CA ILE A 234 2.42 10.91 -18.40
C ILE A 234 3.21 9.90 -17.57
N TYR A 235 2.58 8.82 -17.09
CA TYR A 235 3.26 7.78 -16.35
C TYR A 235 3.96 6.78 -17.28
N LEU A 236 3.25 6.18 -18.24
CA LEU A 236 3.78 5.07 -19.05
C LEU A 236 4.22 5.48 -20.46
N LYS A 237 4.12 6.77 -20.82
CA LYS A 237 4.52 7.30 -22.15
C LYS A 237 3.81 6.61 -23.33
N ARG A 238 2.62 6.04 -23.09
CA ARG A 238 1.78 5.39 -24.09
C ARG A 238 0.30 5.61 -23.82
N ASN A 239 -0.56 5.27 -24.77
CA ASN A 239 -2.00 5.17 -24.53
C ASN A 239 -2.32 3.85 -23.78
N PRO A 240 -3.42 3.80 -23.00
CA PRO A 240 -3.88 2.55 -22.42
C PRO A 240 -4.29 1.55 -23.52
N THR A 241 -4.12 0.26 -23.25
CA THR A 241 -4.78 -0.78 -24.04
C THR A 241 -6.30 -0.72 -23.81
N ILE A 242 -7.07 -1.37 -24.70
CA ILE A 242 -8.54 -1.42 -24.60
C ILE A 242 -9.00 -2.03 -23.28
N ASP A 243 -8.33 -3.09 -22.80
CA ASP A 243 -8.68 -3.75 -21.55
C ASP A 243 -8.33 -2.91 -20.32
N GLU A 244 -7.15 -2.28 -20.31
CA GLU A 244 -6.73 -1.34 -19.26
C GLU A 244 -7.71 -0.17 -19.16
N TYR A 245 -8.08 0.41 -20.30
CA TYR A 245 -9.04 1.51 -20.38
C TYR A 245 -10.40 1.09 -19.83
N ASN A 246 -10.96 -0.02 -20.32
CA ASN A 246 -12.29 -0.50 -19.90
C ASN A 246 -12.32 -0.83 -18.41
N LYS A 247 -11.27 -1.47 -17.88
CA LYS A 247 -11.12 -1.78 -16.45
C LYS A 247 -11.16 -0.50 -15.61
N TRP A 248 -10.34 0.49 -15.94
CA TRP A 248 -10.24 1.72 -15.15
C TRP A 248 -11.45 2.62 -15.33
N LYS A 249 -12.05 2.67 -16.52
CA LYS A 249 -13.28 3.42 -16.76
C LYS A 249 -14.41 2.89 -15.91
N TYR A 250 -14.60 1.57 -15.89
CA TYR A 250 -15.58 0.92 -15.02
C TYR A 250 -15.31 1.21 -13.54
N ALA A 251 -14.07 1.05 -13.08
CA ALA A 251 -13.71 1.31 -11.69
C ALA A 251 -14.02 2.77 -11.28
N LEU A 252 -13.53 3.75 -12.04
CA LEU A 252 -13.71 5.17 -11.69
C LEU A 252 -15.17 5.62 -11.78
N ASP A 253 -15.95 5.10 -12.74
CA ASP A 253 -17.38 5.40 -12.85
C ASP A 253 -18.20 4.80 -11.69
N ASN A 254 -17.71 3.72 -11.09
CA ASN A 254 -18.34 3.06 -9.93
C ASN A 254 -17.71 3.49 -8.59
N GLY A 255 -17.06 4.66 -8.54
CA GLY A 255 -16.63 5.30 -7.30
C GLY A 255 -15.24 4.91 -6.80
N TYR A 256 -14.46 4.14 -7.56
CA TYR A 256 -13.04 3.97 -7.25
C TYR A 256 -12.30 5.29 -7.39
N SER A 257 -11.32 5.53 -6.52
CA SER A 257 -10.59 6.78 -6.53
C SER A 257 -9.58 6.84 -7.69
N LYS A 258 -9.35 8.04 -8.21
CA LYS A 258 -8.26 8.33 -9.17
C LYS A 258 -6.88 7.94 -8.64
N PHE A 259 -6.72 7.87 -7.30
CA PHE A 259 -5.51 7.38 -6.66
C PHE A 259 -5.26 5.90 -6.96
N ASN A 260 -6.29 5.04 -7.00
CA ASN A 260 -6.11 3.61 -7.32
C ASN A 260 -5.50 3.42 -8.72
N LEU A 261 -5.94 4.22 -9.70
CA LEU A 261 -5.34 4.25 -11.03
C LEU A 261 -3.88 4.67 -10.96
N ILE A 262 -3.58 5.82 -10.35
CA ILE A 262 -2.21 6.33 -10.24
C ILE A 262 -1.30 5.31 -9.53
N PHE A 263 -1.77 4.70 -8.44
CA PHE A 263 -1.05 3.67 -7.70
C PHE A 263 -0.72 2.46 -8.59
N SER A 264 -1.67 2.00 -9.39
CA SER A 264 -1.42 0.91 -10.35
C SER A 264 -0.40 1.28 -11.43
N LEU A 265 -0.33 2.56 -11.83
CA LEU A 265 0.63 3.03 -12.83
C LEU A 265 2.03 3.16 -12.24
N ILE A 266 2.16 3.68 -11.01
CA ILE A 266 3.44 3.82 -10.31
C ILE A 266 4.08 2.45 -10.03
N ASN A 267 3.27 1.46 -9.69
CA ASN A 267 3.74 0.09 -9.46
C ASN A 267 3.89 -0.75 -10.73
N ASN A 268 3.71 -0.15 -11.92
CA ASN A 268 3.95 -0.84 -13.17
C ASN A 268 5.46 -0.93 -13.47
N GLN A 269 5.92 -2.08 -13.95
CA GLN A 269 7.31 -2.28 -14.36
C GLN A 269 7.74 -1.26 -15.43
N GLU A 270 6.87 -0.90 -16.37
CA GLU A 270 7.14 0.12 -17.39
C GLU A 270 7.49 1.47 -16.76
N PHE A 271 6.80 1.87 -15.68
CA PHE A 271 7.11 3.11 -14.97
C PHE A 271 8.46 3.03 -14.26
N SER A 272 8.76 1.87 -13.68
CA SER A 272 10.08 1.61 -13.08
C SER A 272 11.20 1.71 -14.12
N ASP A 273 10.99 1.13 -15.31
CA ASP A 273 11.95 1.15 -16.41
C ASP A 273 12.17 2.57 -16.95
N ILE A 274 11.10 3.36 -17.06
CA ILE A 274 11.15 4.80 -17.37
C ILE A 274 12.03 5.49 -16.33
N CYS A 275 11.69 5.44 -15.04
CA CYS A 275 12.49 6.07 -13.98
C CYS A 275 13.98 5.67 -14.02
N ASN A 276 14.25 4.37 -14.20
CA ASN A 276 15.60 3.82 -14.30
C ASN A 276 16.37 4.34 -15.52
N SER A 277 15.73 4.41 -16.69
CA SER A 277 16.34 4.93 -17.92
C SER A 277 16.84 6.37 -17.75
N TYR A 278 16.25 7.08 -16.78
CA TYR A 278 16.51 8.46 -16.49
C TYR A 278 17.33 8.69 -15.23
N LYS A 279 17.72 7.62 -14.53
CA LYS A 279 18.44 7.67 -13.25
C LYS A 279 17.72 8.55 -12.21
N ILE A 280 16.39 8.60 -12.29
CA ILE A 280 15.54 9.27 -11.31
C ILE A 280 14.97 8.21 -10.40
N SER A 281 14.86 8.53 -9.12
CA SER A 281 14.17 7.67 -8.17
C SER A 281 12.73 7.40 -8.63
N ASN A 282 12.43 6.13 -8.93
CA ASN A 282 11.03 5.66 -9.03
C ASN A 282 10.32 5.70 -7.67
N TYR A 283 11.09 5.84 -6.59
CA TYR A 283 10.53 5.90 -5.26
C TYR A 283 9.80 7.21 -5.05
N SER A 284 8.49 7.21 -5.37
CA SER A 284 7.56 7.68 -4.36
C SER A 284 7.90 6.92 -3.07
N SER A 285 7.75 7.56 -1.93
CA SER A 285 8.04 7.03 -0.58
C SER A 285 7.22 5.78 -0.17
N LEU A 286 6.87 4.91 -1.11
CA LEU A 286 6.03 3.73 -1.00
C LEU A 286 6.59 2.61 -1.88
N ASP A 287 7.75 2.05 -1.54
CA ASP A 287 8.02 0.65 -1.90
C ASP A 287 7.61 -0.23 -0.71
N PRO A 288 6.37 -0.76 -0.70
CA PRO A 288 5.91 -1.64 0.36
C PRO A 288 6.74 -2.94 0.47
N THR A 289 7.46 -3.34 -0.59
CA THR A 289 8.23 -4.59 -0.62
C THR A 289 9.55 -4.52 0.17
N ILE A 290 9.98 -3.34 0.61
CA ILE A 290 11.18 -3.17 1.43
C ILE A 290 10.89 -3.46 2.93
N TRP A 291 9.62 -3.40 3.37
CA TRP A 291 9.28 -3.43 4.80
C TRP A 291 8.21 -4.44 5.23
N SER A 292 7.55 -5.15 4.32
CA SER A 292 6.66 -6.26 4.68
C SER A 292 7.06 -7.56 3.97
N ASN A 293 6.74 -8.69 4.57
CA ASN A 293 6.82 -9.99 3.92
C ASN A 293 5.72 -10.17 2.84
N ASP A 294 4.71 -9.28 2.81
CA ASP A 294 3.58 -9.32 1.89
C ASP A 294 3.11 -7.92 1.43
N PRO A 295 3.17 -7.58 0.13
CA PRO A 295 2.74 -6.29 -0.40
C PRO A 295 1.30 -5.88 -0.05
N LYS A 296 0.42 -6.85 0.25
CA LYS A 296 -0.97 -6.60 0.63
C LYS A 296 -1.11 -5.92 1.99
N GLU A 297 -0.28 -6.25 2.96
CA GLU A 297 -0.36 -5.64 4.30
C GLU A 297 -0.07 -4.14 4.25
N ALA A 298 0.91 -3.75 3.44
CA ALA A 298 1.25 -2.36 3.25
C ALA A 298 0.17 -1.60 2.48
N GLU A 299 -0.47 -2.22 1.47
CA GLU A 299 -1.61 -1.66 0.76
C GLU A 299 -2.78 -1.37 1.73
N PHE A 300 -3.02 -2.27 2.69
CA PHE A 300 -4.02 -2.06 3.74
C PHE A 300 -3.69 -0.83 4.60
N VAL A 301 -2.47 -0.72 5.14
CA VAL A 301 -2.06 0.44 5.96
C VAL A 301 -2.16 1.75 5.19
N ILE A 302 -1.77 1.76 3.91
CA ILE A 302 -1.91 2.94 3.04
C ILE A 302 -3.37 3.35 2.91
N ASN A 303 -4.28 2.39 2.70
CA ASN A 303 -5.71 2.67 2.60
C ASN A 303 -6.29 3.18 3.93
N ILE A 304 -5.81 2.69 5.09
CA ILE A 304 -6.19 3.23 6.40
C ILE A 304 -5.77 4.70 6.53
N TYR A 305 -4.52 5.06 6.21
CA TYR A 305 -4.05 6.46 6.20
C TYR A 305 -4.91 7.34 5.29
N ASN A 306 -5.17 6.88 4.07
CA ASN A 306 -5.94 7.63 3.10
C ASN A 306 -7.41 7.80 3.53
N GLY A 307 -8.03 6.73 4.04
CA GLY A 307 -9.44 6.76 4.39
C GLY A 307 -9.73 7.45 5.72
N LEU A 308 -8.94 7.17 6.76
CA LEU A 308 -9.15 7.76 8.10
C LEU A 308 -8.52 9.15 8.23
N LEU A 309 -7.38 9.42 7.60
CA LEU A 309 -6.66 10.69 7.75
C LEU A 309 -6.69 11.57 6.49
N SER A 310 -7.16 11.06 5.35
CA SER A 310 -7.20 11.83 4.08
C SER A 310 -5.84 12.34 3.63
N ARG A 311 -4.78 11.59 3.92
CA ARG A 311 -3.41 11.89 3.48
C ARG A 311 -2.61 10.62 3.29
N SER A 312 -1.51 10.75 2.56
CA SER A 312 -0.53 9.69 2.43
C SER A 312 0.28 9.51 3.72
N SER A 313 0.68 8.27 3.98
CA SER A 313 1.68 7.95 5.01
C SER A 313 3.06 8.45 4.57
N ASP A 314 3.85 8.94 5.52
CA ASP A 314 5.29 9.02 5.31
C ASP A 314 5.94 7.63 5.50
N GLN A 315 7.21 7.52 5.10
CA GLN A 315 7.96 6.27 5.11
C GLN A 315 8.13 5.68 6.52
N LEU A 316 8.33 6.52 7.54
CA LEU A 316 8.54 6.07 8.91
C LEU A 316 7.24 5.57 9.52
N GLY A 317 6.13 6.28 9.27
CA GLY A 317 4.80 5.88 9.68
C GLY A 317 4.39 4.54 9.07
N LEU A 318 4.53 4.39 7.75
CA LEU A 318 4.19 3.14 7.07
C LEU A 318 5.00 1.95 7.63
N LYS A 319 6.31 2.13 7.78
CA LYS A 319 7.19 1.11 8.38
C LYS A 319 6.78 0.75 9.81
N TYR A 320 6.44 1.74 10.63
CA TYR A 320 6.02 1.52 12.01
C TYR A 320 4.77 0.64 12.08
N TRP A 321 3.73 0.99 11.31
CA TRP A 321 2.45 0.26 11.36
C TRP A 321 2.53 -1.15 10.76
N ILE A 322 3.33 -1.34 9.70
CA ILE A 322 3.59 -2.69 9.18
C ILE A 322 4.29 -3.53 10.25
N SER A 323 5.32 -2.99 10.92
CA SER A 323 6.02 -3.72 11.98
C SER A 323 5.11 -4.09 13.16
N LYS A 324 4.06 -3.30 13.42
CA LYS A 324 3.03 -3.62 14.41
C LYS A 324 2.20 -4.82 13.98
N LEU A 325 1.77 -4.86 12.71
CA LEU A 325 1.00 -5.99 12.16
C LEU A 325 1.77 -7.31 12.19
N ASP A 326 3.11 -7.28 12.14
CA ASP A 326 3.96 -8.46 12.32
C ASP A 326 3.92 -9.03 13.76
N GLU A 327 3.58 -8.23 14.78
CA GLU A 327 3.53 -8.68 16.17
C GLU A 327 2.44 -9.74 16.40
N THR A 328 2.73 -10.79 17.17
CA THR A 328 1.83 -11.96 17.32
C THR A 328 0.42 -11.62 17.79
N ASN A 329 0.27 -10.62 18.67
CA ASN A 329 -1.00 -10.28 19.31
C ASN A 329 -1.64 -9.00 18.77
N TYR A 330 -1.07 -8.41 17.71
CA TYR A 330 -1.58 -7.19 17.11
C TYR A 330 -2.41 -7.50 15.87
N VAL A 331 -3.59 -6.88 15.76
CA VAL A 331 -4.56 -7.15 14.68
C VAL A 331 -5.00 -5.87 13.98
N GLY A 332 -5.65 -6.01 12.81
CA GLY A 332 -6.16 -4.89 12.03
C GLY A 332 -7.12 -3.99 12.79
N GLU A 333 -7.93 -4.53 13.71
CA GLU A 333 -8.80 -3.73 14.56
C GLU A 333 -8.02 -2.84 15.53
N ASP A 334 -6.86 -3.28 16.03
CA ASP A 334 -6.01 -2.46 16.91
C ASP A 334 -5.44 -1.26 16.16
N LEU A 335 -4.95 -1.51 14.95
CA LEU A 335 -4.47 -0.47 14.06
C LEU A 335 -5.54 0.60 13.81
N ILE A 336 -6.75 0.18 13.44
CA ILE A 336 -7.86 1.10 13.17
C ILE A 336 -8.22 1.88 14.45
N LEU A 337 -8.32 1.21 15.59
CA LEU A 337 -8.61 1.85 16.87
C LEU A 337 -7.57 2.93 17.18
N GLU A 338 -6.28 2.65 17.03
CA GLU A 338 -5.21 3.64 17.26
C GLU A 338 -5.31 4.84 16.32
N PHE A 339 -5.62 4.64 15.03
CA PHE A 339 -5.85 5.75 14.10
C PHE A 339 -7.04 6.63 14.50
N THR A 340 -8.12 6.03 15.00
CA THR A 340 -9.29 6.79 15.45
C THR A 340 -9.03 7.63 16.72
N GLN A 341 -7.93 7.35 17.44
CA GLN A 341 -7.49 8.15 18.59
C GLN A 341 -6.56 9.32 18.20
N MET A 342 -6.10 9.39 16.95
CA MET A 342 -5.20 10.47 16.52
C MET A 342 -5.93 11.82 16.47
N SER A 343 -5.24 12.89 16.88
CA SER A 343 -5.80 14.25 16.87
C SER A 343 -6.32 14.64 15.49
N GLU A 344 -5.61 14.27 14.43
CA GLU A 344 -6.01 14.53 13.04
C GLU A 344 -7.35 13.88 12.67
N PHE A 345 -7.60 12.64 13.12
CA PHE A 345 -8.89 11.97 12.91
C PHE A 345 -10.00 12.67 13.69
N ILE A 346 -9.75 13.03 14.95
CA ILE A 346 -10.72 13.73 15.81
C ILE A 346 -11.11 15.08 15.19
N GLU A 347 -10.15 15.84 14.69
CA GLU A 347 -10.37 17.14 14.04
C GLU A 347 -11.20 17.00 12.75
N LYS A 348 -10.92 16.00 11.91
CA LYS A 348 -11.64 15.78 10.64
C LYS A 348 -13.06 15.25 10.82
N THR A 349 -13.35 14.63 11.96
CA THR A 349 -14.64 14.00 12.22
C THR A 349 -15.49 14.83 13.18
N ALA A 350 -15.43 16.17 13.06
CA ALA A 350 -16.15 17.09 13.91
C ALA A 350 -17.68 16.87 13.83
N SER A 351 -18.23 16.64 12.63
CA SER A 351 -19.65 16.32 12.46
C SER A 351 -19.94 14.80 12.45
N ASN A 352 -21.19 14.43 12.76
CA ASN A 352 -21.65 13.05 12.66
C ASN A 352 -21.60 12.52 11.21
N GLU A 353 -21.88 13.37 10.23
CA GLU A 353 -21.82 12.98 8.82
C GLU A 353 -20.38 12.68 8.39
N GLU A 354 -19.43 13.55 8.74
CA GLU A 354 -18.01 13.33 8.46
C GLU A 354 -17.48 12.08 9.15
N TYR A 355 -17.83 11.87 10.43
CA TYR A 355 -17.45 10.66 11.16
C TYR A 355 -17.86 9.39 10.43
N VAL A 356 -19.13 9.28 10.00
CA VAL A 356 -19.61 8.11 9.26
C VAL A 356 -18.87 7.94 7.93
N ARG A 357 -18.71 9.02 7.15
CA ARG A 357 -18.02 8.96 5.85
C ARG A 357 -16.57 8.51 5.97
N VAL A 358 -15.83 9.09 6.93
CA VAL A 358 -14.43 8.77 7.16
C VAL A 358 -14.26 7.33 7.62
N LEU A 359 -15.14 6.82 8.49
CA LEU A 359 -15.10 5.40 8.89
C LEU A 359 -15.33 4.46 7.71
N TYR A 360 -16.31 4.72 6.84
CA TYR A 360 -16.54 3.86 5.66
C TYR A 360 -15.35 3.87 4.70
N ARG A 361 -14.75 5.04 4.45
CA ARG A 361 -13.55 5.16 3.62
C ARG A 361 -12.35 4.45 4.24
N GLY A 362 -12.18 4.58 5.55
CA GLY A 362 -11.03 4.06 6.27
C GLY A 362 -11.11 2.59 6.64
N ILE A 363 -12.30 2.03 6.84
CA ILE A 363 -12.47 0.64 7.28
C ILE A 363 -12.90 -0.26 6.12
N LEU A 364 -13.77 0.24 5.24
CA LEU A 364 -14.35 -0.54 4.14
C LEU A 364 -13.82 -0.13 2.75
N PHE A 365 -12.91 0.85 2.71
CA PHE A 365 -12.27 1.35 1.50
C PHE A 365 -13.25 1.81 0.41
N ARG A 366 -14.40 2.36 0.82
CA ARG A 366 -15.43 2.90 -0.09
C ARG A 366 -16.23 4.03 0.54
N GLU A 367 -17.02 4.72 -0.27
CA GLU A 367 -18.04 5.64 0.24
C GLU A 367 -19.21 4.89 0.89
N VAL A 368 -19.78 5.51 1.90
CA VAL A 368 -21.10 5.16 2.43
C VAL A 368 -22.19 5.58 1.45
N ASP A 369 -23.16 4.70 1.21
CA ASP A 369 -24.31 5.02 0.36
C ASP A 369 -25.24 6.03 1.06
N LYS A 370 -26.09 6.69 0.27
CA LYS A 370 -26.92 7.81 0.77
C LYS A 370 -27.91 7.38 1.85
N ASP A 371 -28.46 6.18 1.75
CA ASP A 371 -29.50 5.70 2.66
C ASP A 371 -28.87 5.26 3.99
N SER A 372 -27.78 4.50 3.94
CA SER A 372 -27.00 4.11 5.12
C SER A 372 -26.44 5.33 5.85
N LEU A 373 -25.93 6.33 5.12
CA LEU A 373 -25.42 7.55 5.74
C LEU A 373 -26.52 8.28 6.50
N LYS A 374 -27.67 8.49 5.85
CA LYS A 374 -28.83 9.15 6.47
C LYS A 374 -29.30 8.38 7.71
N TRP A 375 -29.32 7.05 7.63
CA TRP A 375 -29.71 6.20 8.75
C TRP A 375 -28.76 6.35 9.95
N TRP A 376 -27.45 6.24 9.73
CA TRP A 376 -26.45 6.39 10.79
C TRP A 376 -26.46 7.79 11.42
N VAL A 377 -26.54 8.84 10.61
CA VAL A 377 -26.58 10.23 11.10
C VAL A 377 -27.82 10.47 11.95
N ASN A 378 -28.97 9.88 11.60
CA ASN A 378 -30.18 9.96 12.42
C ASN A 378 -30.00 9.23 13.76
N LYS A 379 -29.43 8.02 13.75
CA LYS A 379 -29.17 7.25 14.98
C LYS A 379 -28.26 8.00 15.96
N LEU A 380 -27.18 8.61 15.45
CA LEU A 380 -26.29 9.44 16.25
C LEU A 380 -26.99 10.70 16.78
N SER A 381 -27.73 11.41 15.92
CA SER A 381 -28.40 12.66 16.29
C SER A 381 -29.51 12.46 17.33
N ASN A 382 -30.15 11.29 17.32
CA ASN A 382 -31.19 10.93 18.28
C ASN A 382 -30.65 10.28 19.57
N GLY A 383 -29.33 10.03 19.66
CA GLY A 383 -28.73 9.30 20.77
C GLY A 383 -29.09 7.81 20.82
N GLU A 384 -29.58 7.24 19.71
CA GLU A 384 -29.91 5.81 19.58
C GLU A 384 -28.67 4.95 19.27
N ALA A 385 -27.56 5.58 18.90
CA ALA A 385 -26.25 4.97 18.73
C ALA A 385 -25.16 5.98 19.14
N THR A 386 -24.02 5.45 19.58
CA THR A 386 -22.79 6.20 19.82
C THR A 386 -21.88 6.11 18.61
N ARG A 387 -20.85 6.97 18.57
CA ARG A 387 -19.79 6.89 17.56
C ARG A 387 -19.02 5.56 17.62
N ASP A 388 -18.83 5.03 18.82
CA ASP A 388 -18.19 3.73 19.02
C ASP A 388 -19.05 2.60 18.45
N ASP A 389 -20.38 2.64 18.62
CA ASP A 389 -21.28 1.61 18.08
C ASP A 389 -21.12 1.44 16.56
N ILE A 390 -20.92 2.53 15.82
CA ILE A 390 -20.68 2.50 14.36
C ILE A 390 -19.32 1.88 14.04
N LEU A 391 -18.28 2.30 14.75
CA LEU A 391 -16.94 1.75 14.58
C LEU A 391 -16.95 0.24 14.82
N GLN A 392 -17.54 -0.21 15.93
CA GLN A 392 -17.70 -1.61 16.27
C GLN A 392 -18.55 -2.36 15.25
N TYR A 393 -19.62 -1.75 14.73
CA TYR A 393 -20.45 -2.34 13.69
C TYR A 393 -19.64 -2.62 12.41
N LEU A 394 -18.84 -1.66 11.94
CA LEU A 394 -18.05 -1.82 10.72
C LEU A 394 -16.92 -2.84 10.91
N LEU A 395 -16.21 -2.80 12.04
CA LEU A 395 -15.15 -3.76 12.37
C LEU A 395 -15.66 -5.21 12.52
N LYS A 396 -16.96 -5.40 12.78
CA LYS A 396 -17.59 -6.73 12.88
C LYS A 396 -18.38 -7.13 11.63
N SER A 397 -18.40 -6.26 10.61
CA SER A 397 -19.13 -6.53 9.38
C SER A 397 -18.45 -7.63 8.57
N GLU A 398 -19.26 -8.43 7.88
CA GLU A 398 -18.75 -9.45 6.95
C GLU A 398 -17.88 -8.82 5.85
N GLU A 399 -18.21 -7.59 5.45
CA GLU A 399 -17.43 -6.82 4.49
C GLU A 399 -16.00 -6.55 4.98
N PHE A 400 -15.83 -6.07 6.22
CA PHE A 400 -14.51 -5.86 6.80
C PHE A 400 -13.76 -7.19 6.99
N ILE A 401 -14.45 -8.26 7.41
CA ILE A 401 -13.85 -9.58 7.59
C ILE A 401 -13.28 -10.10 6.26
N ASN A 402 -14.04 -9.98 5.16
CA ASN A 402 -13.59 -10.37 3.84
C ASN A 402 -12.45 -9.49 3.34
N LEU A 403 -12.53 -8.18 3.57
CA LEU A 403 -11.47 -7.23 3.23
C LEU A 403 -10.17 -7.59 3.95
N ALA A 404 -10.20 -7.78 5.27
CA ALA A 404 -9.03 -8.16 6.03
C ALA A 404 -8.41 -9.48 5.52
N LYS A 405 -9.23 -10.44 5.12
CA LYS A 405 -8.76 -11.68 4.49
C LYS A 405 -8.06 -11.44 3.14
N ASP A 406 -8.63 -10.59 2.28
CA ASP A 406 -8.04 -10.25 0.97
C ASP A 406 -6.70 -9.51 1.11
N TYR A 407 -6.57 -8.69 2.15
CA TYR A 407 -5.35 -7.98 2.50
C TYR A 407 -4.41 -8.79 3.43
N LYS A 408 -4.78 -10.01 3.79
CA LYS A 408 -4.05 -10.93 4.69
C LYS A 408 -3.78 -10.36 6.09
N ILE A 409 -4.64 -9.47 6.56
CA ILE A 409 -4.55 -8.88 7.89
C ILE A 409 -5.16 -9.83 8.92
N LYS A 410 -4.41 -10.09 9.99
CA LYS A 410 -4.95 -10.77 11.18
C LYS A 410 -6.04 -9.89 11.77
N ILE A 411 -7.21 -10.46 12.00
CA ILE A 411 -8.32 -9.83 12.72
C ILE A 411 -8.75 -10.70 13.88
N ARG A 412 -9.40 -10.11 14.90
CA ARG A 412 -10.04 -10.88 15.98
C ARG A 412 -11.16 -11.77 15.46
N GLY A 413 -11.75 -11.38 14.32
CA GLY A 413 -12.84 -12.10 13.66
C GLY A 413 -14.18 -11.89 14.36
N LYS A 414 -15.22 -12.55 13.84
CA LYS A 414 -16.52 -12.61 14.51
C LYS A 414 -16.36 -13.37 15.84
N ILE A 415 -16.80 -12.78 16.95
CA ILE A 415 -16.93 -13.53 18.20
C ILE A 415 -17.99 -14.61 17.97
N ILE A 416 -17.53 -15.86 17.83
CA ILE A 416 -18.39 -17.01 17.60
C ILE A 416 -19.26 -17.20 18.85
N LYS A 417 -20.57 -17.15 18.63
CA LYS A 417 -21.57 -17.36 19.68
C LYS A 417 -21.96 -18.83 19.76
N VAL A 418 -21.62 -19.49 20.86
CA VAL A 418 -21.94 -20.89 21.12
C VAL A 418 -23.10 -20.99 22.10
N VAL A 419 -24.14 -21.72 21.74
CA VAL A 419 -25.21 -22.10 22.68
C VAL A 419 -24.99 -23.53 23.15
N ILE A 420 -24.89 -23.72 24.45
CA ILE A 420 -24.78 -25.05 25.06
C ILE A 420 -26.13 -25.42 25.65
N ASP A 421 -26.64 -26.57 25.25
CA ASP A 421 -27.84 -27.17 25.79
C ASP A 421 -27.50 -28.29 26.78
N PRO A 422 -27.82 -28.14 28.07
CA PRO A 422 -27.50 -29.16 29.06
C PRO A 422 -28.39 -30.42 29.02
N GLY A 423 -29.14 -30.69 27.94
CA GLY A 423 -30.06 -31.84 27.81
C GLY A 423 -31.15 -31.88 28.88
N HIS A 424 -32.31 -32.49 28.58
CA HIS A 424 -33.38 -32.80 29.55
C HIS A 424 -33.90 -31.65 30.45
N ASP A 425 -35.04 -31.81 31.11
CA ASP A 425 -35.54 -30.82 32.06
C ASP A 425 -36.26 -31.47 33.25
N TYR A 426 -36.95 -30.68 34.07
CA TYR A 426 -37.64 -31.20 35.26
C TYR A 426 -39.17 -31.33 35.05
N GLY A 427 -39.64 -31.22 33.79
CA GLY A 427 -41.05 -31.24 33.39
C GLY A 427 -41.51 -32.53 32.72
N GLY A 428 -40.91 -33.66 33.08
CA GLY A 428 -41.32 -34.98 32.59
C GLY A 428 -40.31 -35.69 31.69
N ASP A 429 -39.22 -35.03 31.32
CA ASP A 429 -38.07 -35.64 30.64
C ASP A 429 -36.81 -35.43 31.50
N TYR A 430 -36.62 -36.30 32.50
CA TYR A 430 -35.50 -36.24 33.44
C TYR A 430 -34.22 -36.89 32.91
N GLY A 431 -34.24 -37.39 31.66
CA GLY A 431 -33.21 -38.28 31.14
C GLY A 431 -33.06 -39.56 31.97
N ALA A 432 -31.89 -40.17 31.88
CA ALA A 432 -31.54 -41.38 32.61
C ALA A 432 -31.28 -41.12 34.11
N VAL A 433 -31.79 -42.04 34.94
CA VAL A 433 -31.49 -42.10 36.37
C VAL A 433 -31.07 -43.51 36.73
N ALA A 434 -29.92 -43.65 37.39
CA ALA A 434 -29.43 -44.93 37.89
C ALA A 434 -28.89 -44.80 39.32
N THR A 435 -29.00 -45.86 40.10
CA THR A 435 -28.40 -45.95 41.44
C THR A 435 -27.44 -47.13 41.48
N HIS A 436 -26.16 -46.85 41.64
CA HIS A 436 -25.12 -47.86 41.75
C HIS A 436 -24.41 -47.71 43.09
N ASN A 437 -24.26 -48.81 43.84
CA ASN A 437 -23.57 -48.82 45.13
C ASN A 437 -24.07 -47.74 46.11
N GLY A 438 -25.38 -47.46 46.09
CA GLY A 438 -26.01 -46.45 46.95
C GLY A 438 -25.85 -44.99 46.51
N VAL A 439 -25.17 -44.73 45.39
CA VAL A 439 -25.02 -43.39 44.80
C VAL A 439 -26.01 -43.23 43.63
N LYS A 440 -26.81 -42.16 43.67
CA LYS A 440 -27.77 -41.82 42.62
C LYS A 440 -27.10 -40.91 41.58
N TYR A 441 -27.25 -41.25 40.30
CA TYR A 441 -26.77 -40.51 39.14
C TYR A 441 -27.98 -40.04 38.34
N GLU A 442 -28.04 -38.74 38.05
CA GLU A 442 -29.16 -38.10 37.33
C GLU A 442 -28.61 -37.35 36.12
N GLU A 443 -29.07 -37.71 34.93
CA GLU A 443 -28.56 -37.15 33.67
C GLU A 443 -28.72 -35.62 33.61
N THR A 444 -29.92 -35.10 33.93
CA THR A 444 -30.19 -33.64 33.97
C THR A 444 -29.21 -32.86 34.86
N VAL A 445 -28.64 -33.50 35.88
CA VAL A 445 -27.64 -32.91 36.79
C VAL A 445 -26.23 -33.03 36.20
N LEU A 446 -25.85 -34.22 35.74
CA LEU A 446 -24.53 -34.48 35.18
C LEU A 446 -24.26 -33.65 33.91
N ASN A 447 -25.25 -33.55 33.02
CA ASN A 447 -25.16 -32.75 31.81
C ASN A 447 -24.96 -31.27 32.13
N MET A 448 -25.69 -30.73 33.12
CA MET A 448 -25.52 -29.36 33.59
C MET A 448 -24.13 -29.10 34.16
N GLN A 449 -23.58 -30.03 34.95
CA GLN A 449 -22.23 -29.90 35.49
C GLN A 449 -21.17 -29.82 34.38
N VAL A 450 -21.31 -30.62 33.32
CA VAL A 450 -20.42 -30.56 32.15
C VAL A 450 -20.65 -29.27 31.34
N ALA A 451 -21.90 -28.86 31.12
CA ALA A 451 -22.24 -27.66 30.36
C ALA A 451 -21.64 -26.37 30.96
N VAL A 452 -21.68 -26.22 32.29
CA VAL A 452 -21.06 -25.07 32.98
C VAL A 452 -19.54 -25.06 32.81
N LYS A 453 -18.89 -26.23 32.89
CA LYS A 453 -17.44 -26.34 32.65
C LYS A 453 -17.09 -26.03 31.21
N LEU A 454 -17.86 -26.56 30.26
CA LEU A 454 -17.69 -26.29 28.84
C LEU A 454 -17.85 -24.80 28.53
N LYS A 455 -18.84 -24.14 29.14
CA LYS A 455 -19.00 -22.68 29.04
C LYS A 455 -17.71 -21.96 29.45
N ALA A 456 -17.18 -22.25 30.63
CA ALA A 456 -15.94 -21.62 31.10
C ALA A 456 -14.75 -21.91 30.17
N SER A 457 -14.60 -23.15 29.68
CA SER A 457 -13.51 -23.53 28.78
C SER A 457 -13.60 -22.87 27.40
N LEU A 458 -14.81 -22.62 26.88
CA LEU A 458 -15.03 -21.89 25.64
C LEU A 458 -14.87 -20.38 25.85
N GLU A 459 -15.40 -19.79 26.92
CA GLU A 459 -15.19 -18.36 27.20
C GLU A 459 -13.70 -18.02 27.35
N ALA A 460 -12.92 -18.88 28.00
CA ALA A 460 -11.47 -18.76 28.10
C ALA A 460 -10.74 -18.79 26.74
N LYS A 461 -11.40 -19.26 25.68
CA LYS A 461 -10.89 -19.31 24.30
C LYS A 461 -11.45 -18.20 23.40
N GLY A 462 -12.19 -17.24 23.97
CA GLY A 462 -12.70 -16.06 23.27
C GLY A 462 -14.08 -16.22 22.64
N TYR A 463 -14.82 -17.29 22.96
CA TYR A 463 -16.21 -17.48 22.50
C TYR A 463 -17.20 -16.72 23.38
N SER A 464 -18.28 -16.20 22.78
CA SER A 464 -19.47 -15.79 23.53
C SER A 464 -20.32 -17.02 23.75
N VAL A 465 -20.67 -17.34 25.00
CA VAL A 465 -21.35 -18.61 25.30
C VAL A 465 -22.64 -18.37 26.08
N GLU A 466 -23.73 -18.98 25.66
CA GLU A 466 -25.00 -18.97 26.37
C GLU A 466 -25.47 -20.39 26.70
N LEU A 467 -26.13 -20.57 27.84
CA LEU A 467 -26.76 -21.84 28.20
C LEU A 467 -28.26 -21.77 27.92
N THR A 468 -28.88 -22.85 27.42
CA THR A 468 -30.35 -22.91 27.26
C THR A 468 -31.11 -22.86 28.60
N ARG A 469 -30.41 -23.15 29.70
CA ARG A 469 -30.86 -22.95 31.09
C ARG A 469 -29.66 -22.76 32.01
N GLN A 470 -29.81 -22.00 33.08
CA GLN A 470 -28.75 -21.74 34.08
C GLN A 470 -28.66 -22.87 35.13
N ILE A 471 -27.54 -22.98 35.85
CA ILE A 471 -27.32 -24.04 36.86
C ILE A 471 -28.32 -24.00 38.03
N TRP A 472 -28.83 -22.81 38.36
CA TRP A 472 -29.85 -22.63 39.40
C TRP A 472 -31.28 -22.82 38.88
N GLU A 473 -31.47 -22.88 37.56
CA GLU A 473 -32.79 -23.04 36.95
C GLU A 473 -33.21 -24.50 36.89
N ARG A 474 -34.48 -24.73 37.22
CA ARG A 474 -35.15 -26.02 37.08
C ARG A 474 -36.39 -25.85 36.21
N PRO A 475 -36.21 -25.60 34.90
CA PRO A 475 -37.35 -25.39 34.01
C PRO A 475 -38.22 -26.66 33.96
N VAL A 476 -39.53 -26.44 33.93
CA VAL A 476 -40.56 -27.47 33.85
C VAL A 476 -41.35 -27.19 32.58
N SER A 477 -41.10 -27.99 31.55
CA SER A 477 -41.90 -27.93 30.32
C SER A 477 -43.19 -28.73 30.49
N LYS A 478 -44.19 -28.46 29.63
CA LYS A 478 -45.46 -29.20 29.66
C LYS A 478 -45.28 -30.65 29.20
N ASP A 479 -44.39 -30.84 28.23
CA ASP A 479 -44.02 -32.10 27.62
C ASP A 479 -42.63 -31.99 26.96
N ALA A 480 -42.04 -33.12 26.57
CA ALA A 480 -40.72 -33.16 25.93
C ALA A 480 -40.65 -32.32 24.64
N ALA A 481 -41.72 -32.28 23.84
CA ALA A 481 -41.74 -31.52 22.59
C ALA A 481 -41.63 -30.01 22.84
N SER A 482 -42.35 -29.49 23.83
CA SER A 482 -42.27 -28.08 24.23
C SER A 482 -40.88 -27.71 24.77
N SER A 483 -40.23 -28.62 25.51
CA SER A 483 -38.86 -28.44 25.99
C SER A 483 -37.84 -28.34 24.86
N LEU A 484 -37.89 -29.31 23.94
CA LEU A 484 -37.00 -29.39 22.80
C LEU A 484 -37.15 -28.16 21.91
N LYS A 485 -38.39 -27.70 21.66
CA LYS A 485 -38.67 -26.48 20.91
C LYS A 485 -38.10 -25.23 21.58
N ALA A 486 -38.26 -25.06 22.89
CA ALA A 486 -37.75 -23.89 23.60
C ALA A 486 -36.23 -23.74 23.48
N ARG A 487 -35.48 -24.84 23.54
CA ARG A 487 -34.01 -24.85 23.40
C ARG A 487 -33.57 -24.42 22.01
N THR A 488 -34.21 -24.96 20.97
CA THR A 488 -33.87 -24.62 19.58
C THR A 488 -34.29 -23.19 19.24
N ASP A 489 -35.48 -22.75 19.71
CA ASP A 489 -35.95 -21.38 19.54
C ASP A 489 -34.98 -20.38 20.18
N PHE A 490 -34.47 -20.68 21.38
CA PHE A 490 -33.49 -19.84 22.07
C PHE A 490 -32.21 -19.67 21.25
N ALA A 491 -31.64 -20.78 20.74
CA ALA A 491 -30.43 -20.73 19.92
C ALA A 491 -30.64 -19.97 18.60
N ASN A 492 -31.77 -20.20 17.94
CA ASN A 492 -32.13 -19.53 16.69
C ASN A 492 -32.38 -18.03 16.91
N ALA A 493 -33.09 -17.64 17.97
CA ALA A 493 -33.36 -16.23 18.28
C ALA A 493 -32.08 -15.45 18.59
N LEU A 494 -31.07 -16.10 19.15
CA LEU A 494 -29.75 -15.50 19.39
C LEU A 494 -28.88 -15.39 18.13
N ASN A 495 -29.32 -15.98 17.01
CA ASN A 495 -28.49 -16.21 15.82
C ASN A 495 -27.13 -16.81 16.20
N ALA A 496 -27.15 -17.87 17.01
CA ALA A 496 -25.93 -18.54 17.44
C ALA A 496 -25.16 -19.11 16.24
N ASP A 497 -23.84 -19.20 16.37
CA ASP A 497 -22.92 -19.75 15.35
C ASP A 497 -22.69 -21.25 15.52
N LEU A 498 -22.96 -21.79 16.72
CA LEU A 498 -22.80 -23.20 17.04
C LEU A 498 -23.74 -23.60 18.18
N PHE A 499 -24.35 -24.77 18.08
CA PHE A 499 -25.16 -25.39 19.14
C PHE A 499 -24.55 -26.72 19.59
N ILE A 500 -24.37 -26.90 20.90
CA ILE A 500 -23.81 -28.12 21.49
C ILE A 500 -24.75 -28.63 22.58
N SER A 501 -25.36 -29.81 22.38
CA SER A 501 -26.15 -30.47 23.43
C SER A 501 -25.32 -31.53 24.15
N ILE A 502 -25.38 -31.55 25.49
CA ILE A 502 -24.63 -32.47 26.34
C ILE A 502 -25.58 -33.51 26.93
N HIS A 503 -25.23 -34.79 26.77
CA HIS A 503 -26.00 -35.94 27.22
C HIS A 503 -25.11 -37.05 27.80
N HIS A 504 -25.75 -38.01 28.50
CA HIS A 504 -25.11 -39.25 28.93
C HIS A 504 -26.05 -40.44 28.70
N ASP A 505 -25.63 -41.33 27.82
CA ASP A 505 -26.38 -42.49 27.36
C ASP A 505 -26.81 -43.46 28.48
N SER A 506 -27.79 -44.31 28.16
CA SER A 506 -28.31 -45.35 29.03
C SER A 506 -28.79 -46.55 28.21
N SER A 507 -28.56 -47.75 28.74
CA SER A 507 -28.95 -49.00 28.09
C SER A 507 -29.55 -49.97 29.10
N SER A 508 -30.38 -50.90 28.62
CA SER A 508 -30.83 -52.04 29.41
C SER A 508 -29.68 -53.01 29.75
N ALA A 509 -28.61 -53.01 28.94
CA ALA A 509 -27.40 -53.74 29.24
C ALA A 509 -26.45 -52.88 30.08
N SER A 510 -26.29 -53.21 31.36
CA SER A 510 -25.39 -52.49 32.29
C SER A 510 -23.90 -52.57 31.91
N SER A 511 -23.53 -53.42 30.95
CA SER A 511 -22.18 -53.49 30.39
C SER A 511 -21.93 -52.50 29.24
N ALA A 512 -22.97 -51.81 28.74
CA ALA A 512 -22.82 -50.81 27.69
C ALA A 512 -21.89 -49.69 28.17
N ARG A 513 -20.97 -49.26 27.29
CA ARG A 513 -19.97 -48.23 27.62
C ARG A 513 -19.46 -47.54 26.37
N GLY A 514 -18.87 -46.37 26.53
CA GLY A 514 -18.26 -45.57 25.46
C GLY A 514 -18.93 -44.22 25.24
N THR A 515 -18.51 -43.53 24.19
CA THR A 515 -19.03 -42.21 23.80
C THR A 515 -19.50 -42.24 22.36
N SER A 516 -20.56 -41.49 22.05
CA SER A 516 -21.04 -41.24 20.70
C SER A 516 -21.35 -39.76 20.50
N THR A 517 -21.48 -39.36 19.24
CA THR A 517 -21.96 -38.04 18.87
C THR A 517 -23.05 -38.14 17.83
N HIS A 518 -23.96 -37.18 17.86
CA HIS A 518 -25.14 -37.18 16.99
C HIS A 518 -25.27 -35.84 16.29
N TYR A 519 -25.58 -35.90 15.00
CA TYR A 519 -25.80 -34.74 14.15
C TYR A 519 -27.03 -34.97 13.26
N SER A 520 -27.34 -33.99 12.42
CA SER A 520 -28.38 -34.08 11.40
C SER A 520 -27.84 -33.58 10.07
N THR A 521 -28.05 -34.32 8.97
CA THR A 521 -27.88 -33.77 7.62
C THR A 521 -29.04 -32.87 7.20
N TYR A 522 -30.20 -33.03 7.84
CA TYR A 522 -31.42 -32.29 7.53
C TYR A 522 -31.63 -31.12 8.50
N LYS A 523 -31.81 -29.90 7.97
CA LYS A 523 -32.06 -28.68 8.75
C LYS A 523 -33.16 -27.81 8.11
N PRO A 524 -34.46 -28.07 8.39
CA PRO A 524 -35.57 -27.46 7.66
C PRO A 524 -35.68 -25.94 7.76
N GLY A 525 -35.05 -25.33 8.76
CA GLY A 525 -35.03 -23.88 8.92
C GLY A 525 -34.16 -23.16 7.89
N ILE A 526 -33.23 -23.86 7.25
CA ILE A 526 -32.24 -23.29 6.31
C ILE A 526 -32.08 -24.10 5.02
N ASP A 527 -32.42 -25.40 5.00
CA ASP A 527 -32.33 -26.25 3.81
C ASP A 527 -33.39 -27.36 3.81
N THR A 528 -33.98 -27.56 2.62
CA THR A 528 -34.97 -28.62 2.37
C THR A 528 -34.80 -29.34 1.03
N GLN A 529 -33.71 -29.08 0.31
CA GLN A 529 -33.46 -29.75 -0.96
C GLN A 529 -32.94 -31.17 -0.73
N GLY A 530 -33.12 -32.11 -1.67
CA GLY A 530 -32.49 -33.44 -1.60
C GLY A 530 -32.94 -34.38 -0.45
N ILE A 531 -34.03 -34.06 0.24
CA ILE A 531 -34.58 -34.83 1.36
C ILE A 531 -35.15 -36.19 0.92
N THR A 532 -34.80 -37.26 1.66
CA THR A 532 -35.38 -38.59 1.55
C THR A 532 -35.77 -39.17 2.92
N THR A 533 -36.77 -40.05 2.98
CA THR A 533 -37.25 -40.62 4.25
C THR A 533 -36.47 -41.88 4.64
N ILE A 534 -36.15 -42.03 5.93
CA ILE A 534 -35.51 -43.24 6.44
C ILE A 534 -36.53 -44.41 6.45
N PRO A 535 -36.16 -45.61 5.92
CA PRO A 535 -37.03 -46.78 5.95
C PRO A 535 -37.46 -47.19 7.37
N LYS A 536 -38.69 -47.69 7.47
CA LYS A 536 -39.29 -48.14 8.74
C LYS A 536 -38.45 -49.25 9.39
N GLY A 537 -37.97 -49.02 10.62
CA GLY A 537 -37.15 -49.98 11.39
C GLY A 537 -35.71 -49.56 11.70
N GLN A 538 -35.30 -48.33 11.36
CA GLN A 538 -34.06 -47.68 11.82
C GLN A 538 -34.39 -46.40 12.65
N SER A 539 -33.38 -45.81 13.30
CA SER A 539 -33.50 -44.75 14.32
C SER A 539 -34.51 -43.64 13.98
N TYR A 540 -35.38 -43.35 14.96
CA TYR A 540 -36.52 -42.40 15.01
C TYR A 540 -37.51 -42.44 13.83
N GLU A 541 -38.75 -42.87 14.11
CA GLU A 541 -39.87 -42.89 13.15
C GLU A 541 -40.16 -41.47 12.62
N GLY A 542 -40.03 -41.27 11.29
CA GLY A 542 -40.26 -39.98 10.63
C GLY A 542 -39.03 -39.10 10.38
N ALA A 543 -37.82 -39.61 10.62
CA ALA A 543 -36.57 -38.93 10.28
C ALA A 543 -36.30 -38.87 8.76
N TYR A 544 -35.61 -37.82 8.32
CA TYR A 544 -35.24 -37.60 6.92
C TYR A 544 -33.72 -37.46 6.77
N ILE A 545 -33.16 -38.07 5.71
CA ILE A 545 -31.78 -37.87 5.29
C ILE A 545 -31.77 -36.82 4.20
N ASP A 546 -30.84 -35.88 4.28
CA ASP A 546 -30.60 -34.93 3.20
C ASP A 546 -29.41 -35.41 2.34
N THR A 547 -29.65 -35.62 1.05
CA THR A 547 -28.61 -36.02 0.09
C THR A 547 -27.80 -34.84 -0.46
N THR A 548 -28.25 -33.61 -0.20
CA THR A 548 -27.60 -32.35 -0.59
C THR A 548 -27.50 -31.39 0.61
N PRO A 549 -26.87 -31.80 1.72
CA PRO A 549 -26.93 -31.08 2.99
C PRO A 549 -26.33 -29.67 2.92
N SER A 550 -26.92 -28.75 3.67
CA SER A 550 -26.42 -27.38 3.85
C SER A 550 -24.98 -27.33 4.41
N PRO A 551 -24.24 -26.23 4.22
CA PRO A 551 -22.91 -26.05 4.81
C PRO A 551 -22.88 -26.28 6.34
N GLU A 552 -23.91 -25.83 7.06
CA GLU A 552 -24.06 -26.00 8.51
C GLU A 552 -24.25 -27.47 8.89
N ALA A 553 -25.00 -28.22 8.09
CA ALA A 553 -25.21 -29.65 8.28
C ALA A 553 -23.94 -30.45 8.00
N VAL A 554 -23.18 -30.09 6.95
CA VAL A 554 -21.85 -30.64 6.67
C VAL A 554 -20.90 -30.37 7.83
N LEU A 555 -20.88 -29.14 8.36
CA LEU A 555 -20.03 -28.77 9.49
C LEU A 555 -20.43 -29.50 10.78
N SER A 556 -21.74 -29.74 10.99
CA SER A 556 -22.26 -30.54 12.11
C SER A 556 -21.73 -31.97 12.08
N ARG A 557 -21.78 -32.63 10.91
CA ARG A 557 -21.24 -33.98 10.70
C ARG A 557 -19.74 -34.02 11.00
N ASP A 558 -18.98 -33.09 10.45
CA ASP A 558 -17.53 -33.06 10.57
C ASP A 558 -17.11 -32.79 12.02
N LEU A 559 -17.81 -31.89 12.71
CA LEU A 559 -17.62 -31.62 14.14
C LEU A 559 -17.97 -32.85 14.99
N ALA A 560 -19.11 -33.50 14.74
CA ALA A 560 -19.51 -34.71 15.47
C ALA A 560 -18.47 -35.83 15.33
N ASN A 561 -17.99 -36.08 14.10
CA ASN A 561 -16.93 -37.04 13.82
C ASN A 561 -15.63 -36.72 14.58
N LYS A 562 -15.23 -35.45 14.58
CA LYS A 562 -14.00 -35.04 15.28
C LYS A 562 -14.15 -35.16 16.79
N LEU A 563 -15.30 -34.75 17.33
CA LEU A 563 -15.60 -34.82 18.76
C LEU A 563 -15.58 -36.25 19.30
N VAL A 564 -16.26 -37.21 18.65
CA VAL A 564 -16.27 -38.59 19.17
C VAL A 564 -14.86 -39.19 19.20
N ASN A 565 -14.04 -38.89 18.20
CA ASN A 565 -12.63 -39.32 18.16
C ASN A 565 -11.81 -38.68 19.29
N SER A 566 -11.90 -37.36 19.45
CA SER A 566 -11.19 -36.63 20.51
C SER A 566 -11.62 -37.08 21.91
N VAL A 567 -12.93 -37.18 22.16
CA VAL A 567 -13.48 -37.61 23.46
C VAL A 567 -13.08 -39.04 23.78
N ALA A 568 -13.17 -39.96 22.82
CA ALA A 568 -12.75 -41.34 23.02
C ALA A 568 -11.26 -41.44 23.38
N ARG A 569 -10.40 -40.73 22.63
CA ARG A 569 -8.96 -40.68 22.87
C ARG A 569 -8.62 -40.08 24.23
N ASP A 570 -9.15 -38.89 24.51
CA ASP A 570 -8.71 -38.08 25.64
C ASP A 570 -9.29 -38.60 26.95
N LEU A 571 -10.49 -39.19 26.95
CA LEU A 571 -11.10 -39.78 28.14
C LEU A 571 -10.92 -41.30 28.24
N GLY A 572 -10.21 -41.93 27.29
CA GLY A 572 -9.98 -43.37 27.28
C GLY A 572 -11.27 -44.20 27.15
N ARG A 573 -12.26 -43.66 26.44
CA ARG A 573 -13.58 -44.30 26.25
C ARG A 573 -13.63 -45.10 24.96
N ILE A 574 -14.53 -46.08 24.91
CA ILE A 574 -14.82 -46.77 23.66
C ILE A 574 -15.47 -45.78 22.68
N ASN A 575 -14.90 -45.66 21.48
CA ASN A 575 -15.47 -44.87 20.40
C ASN A 575 -16.66 -45.63 19.78
N LYS A 576 -17.88 -45.13 19.96
CA LYS A 576 -19.10 -45.71 19.36
C LYS A 576 -19.48 -45.06 18.03
N GLY A 577 -18.66 -44.13 17.54
CA GLY A 577 -18.87 -43.42 16.28
C GLY A 577 -19.79 -42.21 16.41
N SER A 578 -19.88 -41.47 15.31
CA SER A 578 -20.89 -40.44 15.12
C SER A 578 -22.03 -41.01 14.27
N ALA A 579 -23.24 -40.48 14.43
CA ALA A 579 -24.38 -40.91 13.65
C ALA A 579 -25.33 -39.76 13.30
N ASP A 580 -25.89 -39.82 12.10
CA ASP A 580 -27.00 -38.99 11.67
C ASP A 580 -28.31 -39.55 12.25
N HIS A 581 -28.68 -39.08 13.43
CA HIS A 581 -29.88 -39.54 14.13
C HIS A 581 -31.07 -38.59 13.98
N ASN A 582 -30.89 -37.45 13.30
CA ASN A 582 -31.94 -36.44 13.15
C ASN A 582 -32.63 -36.10 14.48
N LEU A 583 -31.86 -35.99 15.57
CA LEU A 583 -32.41 -35.65 16.88
C LEU A 583 -33.00 -34.23 16.82
N TYR A 584 -34.13 -34.01 17.51
CA TYR A 584 -34.91 -32.78 17.37
C TYR A 584 -34.05 -31.51 17.46
N VAL A 585 -33.15 -31.42 18.45
CA VAL A 585 -32.30 -30.24 18.66
C VAL A 585 -31.23 -30.06 17.58
N THR A 586 -30.76 -31.16 16.99
CA THR A 586 -29.79 -31.12 15.88
C THR A 586 -30.46 -30.77 14.54
N VAL A 587 -31.76 -31.07 14.38
CA VAL A 587 -32.55 -30.76 13.18
C VAL A 587 -33.06 -29.31 13.20
N ASN A 588 -33.67 -28.88 14.31
CA ASN A 588 -34.45 -27.63 14.35
C ASN A 588 -33.62 -26.38 14.73
N THR A 589 -32.31 -26.47 14.62
CA THR A 589 -31.35 -25.36 14.80
C THR A 589 -30.83 -24.86 13.45
N ASN A 590 -30.73 -23.54 13.31
CA ASN A 590 -30.33 -22.85 12.07
C ASN A 590 -28.81 -22.69 11.92
N MET A 591 -28.03 -23.29 12.82
CA MET A 591 -26.57 -23.26 12.86
C MET A 591 -26.04 -24.70 12.99
N PRO A 592 -24.72 -24.94 12.82
CA PRO A 592 -24.13 -26.23 13.10
C PRO A 592 -24.53 -26.72 14.50
N ALA A 593 -24.94 -27.98 14.61
CA ALA A 593 -25.47 -28.53 15.84
C ALA A 593 -25.02 -29.98 16.06
N VAL A 594 -24.50 -30.24 17.26
CA VAL A 594 -24.05 -31.57 17.67
C VAL A 594 -24.60 -31.90 19.05
N LEU A 595 -24.91 -33.18 19.26
CA LEU A 595 -25.20 -33.74 20.58
C LEU A 595 -24.08 -34.72 20.95
N VAL A 596 -23.57 -34.61 22.18
CA VAL A 596 -22.44 -35.40 22.67
C VAL A 596 -22.90 -36.30 23.79
N GLU A 597 -22.76 -37.61 23.60
CA GLU A 597 -22.99 -38.62 24.63
C GLU A 597 -21.69 -38.89 25.39
N GLY A 598 -21.62 -38.37 26.61
CA GLY A 598 -20.41 -38.38 27.43
C GLY A 598 -20.07 -39.73 28.06
N GLY A 599 -20.90 -40.75 27.98
CA GLY A 599 -20.72 -42.04 28.68
C GLY A 599 -22.04 -42.59 29.20
N PHE A 600 -22.03 -43.83 29.71
CA PHE A 600 -23.26 -44.52 30.12
C PHE A 600 -23.54 -44.39 31.62
N ILE A 601 -24.69 -43.80 31.97
CA ILE A 601 -25.18 -43.75 33.38
C ILE A 601 -25.63 -45.14 33.85
N SER A 602 -26.11 -45.98 32.94
CA SER A 602 -26.53 -47.36 33.24
C SER A 602 -25.39 -48.31 33.65
N ASN A 603 -24.14 -47.95 33.34
CA ASN A 603 -22.95 -48.75 33.66
C ASN A 603 -22.30 -48.24 34.96
N PRO A 604 -22.11 -49.08 35.99
CA PRO A 604 -21.57 -48.64 37.28
C PRO A 604 -20.21 -47.94 37.20
N ASP A 605 -19.29 -48.44 36.36
CA ASP A 605 -17.94 -47.89 36.23
C ASP A 605 -17.97 -46.56 35.46
N GLU A 606 -18.76 -46.48 34.38
CA GLU A 606 -18.90 -45.23 33.64
C GLU A 606 -19.70 -44.19 34.40
N ALA A 607 -20.75 -44.57 35.15
CA ALA A 607 -21.52 -43.67 36.00
C ALA A 607 -20.61 -42.95 37.01
N ALA A 608 -19.72 -43.70 37.69
CA ALA A 608 -18.72 -43.13 38.57
C ALA A 608 -17.72 -42.22 37.81
N ALA A 609 -17.31 -42.63 36.61
CA ALA A 609 -16.39 -41.86 35.79
C ALA A 609 -17.00 -40.55 35.25
N VAL A 610 -18.28 -40.52 34.85
CA VAL A 610 -18.95 -39.32 34.33
C VAL A 610 -19.37 -38.35 35.44
N ALA A 611 -19.59 -38.86 36.66
CA ALA A 611 -19.79 -38.03 37.85
C ALA A 611 -18.48 -37.44 38.41
N ASN A 612 -17.32 -37.97 38.01
CA ASN A 612 -16.05 -37.45 38.47
C ASN A 612 -15.78 -36.06 37.90
N SER A 613 -15.59 -35.08 38.78
CA SER A 613 -15.39 -33.67 38.39
C SER A 613 -14.19 -33.45 37.45
N GLY A 614 -13.10 -34.20 37.63
CA GLY A 614 -11.92 -34.12 36.76
C GLY A 614 -12.20 -34.64 35.35
N ASN A 615 -12.92 -35.76 35.22
CA ASN A 615 -13.34 -36.28 33.92
C ASN A 615 -14.35 -35.36 33.23
N GLN A 616 -15.27 -34.74 33.96
CA GLN A 616 -16.16 -33.73 33.41
C GLN A 616 -15.40 -32.52 32.86
N GLN A 617 -14.38 -32.04 33.58
CA GLN A 617 -13.53 -30.95 33.10
C GLN A 617 -12.77 -31.37 31.85
N LYS A 618 -12.21 -32.59 31.84
CA LYS A 618 -11.52 -33.13 30.67
C LYS A 618 -12.44 -33.25 29.46
N LEU A 619 -13.69 -33.67 29.64
CA LEU A 619 -14.71 -33.70 28.58
C LEU A 619 -14.98 -32.28 28.04
N ALA A 620 -15.23 -31.32 28.93
CA ALA A 620 -15.44 -29.92 28.58
C ALA A 620 -14.25 -29.34 27.78
N ASP A 621 -13.02 -29.52 28.26
CA ASP A 621 -11.81 -29.03 27.59
C ASP A 621 -11.59 -29.70 26.23
N THR A 622 -11.88 -31.00 26.12
CA THR A 622 -11.78 -31.74 24.86
C THR A 622 -12.75 -31.20 23.81
N ILE A 623 -14.01 -30.94 24.21
CA ILE A 623 -15.01 -30.32 23.33
C ILE A 623 -14.55 -28.91 22.94
N ALA A 624 -14.15 -28.07 23.91
CA ALA A 624 -13.72 -26.70 23.65
C ALA A 624 -12.49 -26.61 22.74
N ASN A 625 -11.51 -27.51 22.90
CA ASN A 625 -10.35 -27.60 22.02
C ASN A 625 -10.77 -28.02 20.59
N THR A 626 -11.65 -29.01 20.47
CA THR A 626 -12.14 -29.47 19.16
C THR A 626 -12.90 -28.37 18.42
N VAL A 627 -13.73 -27.60 19.14
CA VAL A 627 -14.41 -26.41 18.60
C VAL A 627 -13.38 -25.39 18.11
N LYS A 628 -12.34 -25.11 18.90
CA LYS A 628 -11.28 -24.15 18.53
C LYS A 628 -10.46 -24.53 17.31
N GLU A 629 -10.36 -25.82 17.02
CA GLU A 629 -9.71 -26.30 15.81
C GLU A 629 -10.58 -26.15 14.55
N MET A 630 -11.88 -25.88 14.70
CA MET A 630 -12.85 -25.81 13.61
C MET A 630 -13.47 -24.42 13.40
N PHE A 631 -13.55 -23.61 14.46
CA PHE A 631 -14.15 -22.27 14.52
C PHE A 631 -13.16 -21.31 15.18
#